data_AF-A0A3M3WH62-F1
#
_entry.id   AF-A0A3M3WH62-F1
#
_cell.length_a   1.000
_cell.length_b   1.000
_cell.length_c   1.000
_cell.angle_alpha   90.00
_cell.angle_beta   90.00
_cell.angle_gamma   90.00
#
_symmetry.space_group_name_H-M   'P 1'
#
loop_
_entity.id
_entity.type
_entity.pdbx_description
1 polymer ?
#
loop_
_entity_poly.entity_id
_entity_poly.type
_entity_poly.pdbx_seq_one_letter_code
_entity_poly.pdbx_strand_id
1 'polypeptide(L)'
;MLQKAGVDAIVAQGYEAGGHRGVFDDAPNQDHELGLFPLTRMLTTHIRLPVIAAGGIMDGASINAALALGAAGVQMGTAFILCPESSATPEHRAALISARAHETRVTSYVSGRPARGLANRLYLESTGQQIPVPAEYPLAYDVTKALHAAAVLKGCHDFAAQWAGQGAPLARALPAAELIKTLVEEMRSASKSTTFL
;
A
#
# COMPACT_ATOMS: atom_id res chain seq x y z
N MET A 1 -8.64 20.14 -7.47
CA MET A 1 -8.18 20.89 -6.28
C MET A 1 -6.65 20.93 -6.22
N LEU A 2 -5.95 19.80 -6.28
CA LEU A 2 -4.48 19.74 -6.20
C LEU A 2 -3.73 20.61 -7.23
N GLN A 3 -4.13 20.61 -8.50
CA GLN A 3 -3.53 21.52 -9.50
C GLN A 3 -3.64 22.99 -9.13
N LYS A 4 -4.73 23.39 -8.47
CA LYS A 4 -4.94 24.77 -8.02
C LYS A 4 -4.09 25.12 -6.79
N ALA A 5 -3.64 24.10 -6.05
CA ALA A 5 -2.77 24.26 -4.88
C ALA A 5 -1.29 24.44 -5.26
N GLY A 6 -0.93 24.37 -6.55
CA GLY A 6 0.43 24.65 -7.02
C GLY A 6 1.43 23.51 -6.79
N VAL A 7 0.97 22.26 -6.70
CA VAL A 7 1.85 21.08 -6.56
C VAL A 7 2.57 20.76 -7.88
N ASP A 8 3.79 20.22 -7.79
CA ASP A 8 4.62 19.87 -8.96
C ASP A 8 4.26 18.52 -9.58
N ALA A 9 3.68 17.61 -8.80
CA ALA A 9 3.28 16.27 -9.24
C ALA A 9 2.10 15.75 -8.41
N ILE A 10 1.42 14.72 -8.92
CA ILE A 10 0.30 14.07 -8.24
C ILE A 10 0.61 12.57 -8.09
N VAL A 11 0.51 12.06 -6.86
CA VAL A 11 0.59 10.61 -6.60
C VAL A 11 -0.80 10.00 -6.79
N ALA A 12 -0.95 9.15 -7.81
CA ALA A 12 -2.14 8.35 -8.07
C ALA A 12 -2.10 7.09 -7.20
N GLN A 13 -2.66 7.16 -5.99
CA GLN A 13 -2.72 6.03 -5.07
C GLN A 13 -3.93 5.13 -5.38
N GLY A 14 -3.69 4.00 -6.03
CA GLY A 14 -4.70 2.98 -6.30
C GLY A 14 -5.18 2.25 -5.06
N TYR A 15 -6.30 1.52 -5.18
CA TYR A 15 -6.87 0.70 -4.10
C TYR A 15 -5.95 -0.43 -3.61
N GLU A 16 -5.03 -0.87 -4.46
CA GLU A 16 -4.03 -1.90 -4.21
C GLU A 16 -2.95 -1.44 -3.22
N ALA A 17 -2.82 -0.14 -2.95
CA ALA A 17 -1.78 0.43 -2.10
C ALA A 17 -1.88 -0.04 -0.63
N GLY A 18 -0.72 -0.28 -0.01
CA GLY A 18 -0.59 -0.56 1.42
C GLY A 18 -0.60 0.72 2.27
N GLY A 19 -0.95 0.60 3.54
CA GLY A 19 -1.00 1.72 4.48
C GLY A 19 -2.25 2.58 4.28
N HIS A 20 -2.22 3.81 4.82
CA HIS A 20 -3.35 4.74 4.77
C HIS A 20 -3.74 5.12 3.35
N ARG A 21 -5.05 5.14 3.12
CA ARG A 21 -5.62 5.69 1.90
C ARG A 21 -5.55 7.21 1.95
N GLY A 22 -5.14 7.81 0.84
CA GLY A 22 -4.98 9.26 0.65
C GLY A 22 -6.28 10.01 0.37
N VAL A 23 -7.42 9.48 0.83
CA VAL A 23 -8.72 10.13 0.64
C VAL A 23 -8.76 11.38 1.52
N PHE A 24 -9.13 12.53 0.94
CA PHE A 24 -9.21 13.80 1.68
C PHE A 24 -10.42 13.89 2.60
N ASP A 25 -11.56 13.37 2.12
CA ASP A 25 -12.78 13.19 2.91
C ASP A 25 -12.94 11.71 3.21
N ASP A 26 -12.70 11.33 4.46
CA ASP A 26 -12.78 9.95 4.95
C ASP A 26 -14.12 9.64 5.62
N ALA A 27 -15.13 10.48 5.44
CA ALA A 27 -16.50 10.17 5.81
C ALA A 27 -16.97 8.85 5.14
N PRO A 28 -17.91 8.12 5.76
CA PRO A 28 -18.38 6.85 5.22
C PRO A 28 -18.85 6.97 3.76
N ASN A 29 -18.47 5.99 2.94
CA ASN A 29 -18.83 5.86 1.51
C ASN A 29 -18.31 6.97 0.58
N GLN A 30 -17.31 7.77 0.98
CA GLN A 30 -16.66 8.76 0.11
C GLN A 30 -15.48 8.18 -0.69
N ASP A 31 -14.98 7.01 -0.33
CA ASP A 31 -13.89 6.34 -1.04
C ASP A 31 -14.42 5.59 -2.26
N HIS A 32 -14.01 6.00 -3.45
CA HIS A 32 -14.42 5.35 -4.70
C HIS A 32 -13.63 4.07 -5.00
N GLU A 33 -12.63 3.73 -4.18
CA GLU A 33 -11.86 2.48 -4.27
C GLU A 33 -11.29 2.19 -5.66
N LEU A 34 -10.94 3.23 -6.43
CA LEU A 34 -10.41 3.07 -7.78
C LEU A 34 -9.07 2.33 -7.76
N GLY A 35 -8.99 1.25 -8.55
CA GLY A 35 -7.74 0.55 -8.81
C GLY A 35 -6.71 1.44 -9.52
N LEU A 36 -5.43 1.09 -9.40
CA LEU A 36 -4.31 1.88 -9.91
C LEU A 36 -4.42 2.11 -11.42
N PHE A 37 -4.81 1.09 -12.18
CA PHE A 37 -4.89 1.16 -13.64
C PHE A 37 -5.89 2.23 -14.13
N PRO A 38 -7.19 2.17 -13.78
CA PRO A 38 -8.13 3.21 -14.18
C PRO A 38 -7.80 4.58 -13.57
N LEU A 39 -7.37 4.65 -12.30
CA LEU A 39 -7.03 5.91 -11.65
C LEU A 39 -5.88 6.62 -12.38
N THR A 40 -4.78 5.91 -12.66
CA THR A 40 -3.63 6.46 -13.39
C THR A 40 -4.07 6.95 -14.77
N ARG A 41 -4.84 6.15 -15.52
CA ARG A 41 -5.28 6.52 -16.87
C ARG A 41 -6.21 7.73 -16.88
N MET A 42 -7.12 7.81 -15.91
CA MET A 42 -8.02 8.95 -15.77
C MET A 42 -7.24 10.23 -15.49
N LEU A 43 -6.25 10.18 -14.59
CA LEU A 43 -5.43 11.35 -14.29
C LEU A 43 -4.58 11.76 -15.51
N THR A 44 -3.84 10.82 -16.11
CA THR A 44 -2.92 11.13 -17.22
C THR A 44 -3.61 11.65 -18.48
N THR A 45 -4.92 11.38 -18.66
CA THR A 45 -5.71 11.96 -19.76
C THR A 45 -6.29 13.34 -19.47
N HIS A 46 -6.48 13.72 -18.20
CA HIS A 46 -7.22 14.92 -17.83
C HIS A 46 -6.36 16.01 -17.19
N ILE A 47 -5.15 15.69 -16.72
CA ILE A 47 -4.25 16.65 -16.06
C ILE A 47 -2.89 16.73 -16.74
N ARG A 48 -2.27 17.91 -16.67
CA ARG A 48 -0.95 18.19 -17.26
C ARG A 48 0.22 17.93 -16.32
N LEU A 49 -0.03 17.83 -15.02
CA LEU A 49 1.03 17.58 -14.04
C LEU A 49 1.55 16.13 -14.17
N PRO A 50 2.84 15.89 -13.93
CA PRO A 50 3.39 14.55 -13.78
C PRO A 50 2.58 13.72 -12.77
N VAL A 51 2.21 12.51 -13.19
CA VAL A 51 1.50 11.54 -12.35
C VAL A 51 2.45 10.44 -11.90
N ILE A 52 2.53 10.18 -10.59
CA ILE A 52 3.31 9.09 -10.00
C ILE A 52 2.34 7.98 -9.60
N ALA A 53 2.43 6.82 -10.24
CA ALA A 53 1.56 5.68 -9.96
C ALA A 53 1.97 4.99 -8.64
N ALA A 54 1.03 4.71 -7.74
CA ALA A 54 1.31 4.09 -6.44
C ALA A 54 0.27 3.04 -6.05
N GLY A 55 0.73 1.81 -5.80
CA GLY A 55 -0.11 0.71 -5.30
C GLY A 55 0.07 -0.59 -6.09
N GLY A 56 0.38 -1.69 -5.40
CA GLY A 56 0.53 -3.01 -6.05
C GLY A 56 1.74 -3.19 -6.99
N ILE A 57 2.55 -2.15 -7.24
CA ILE A 57 3.75 -2.22 -8.09
C ILE A 57 4.90 -2.89 -7.34
N MET A 58 5.36 -4.05 -7.81
CA MET A 58 6.34 -4.90 -7.11
C MET A 58 7.57 -5.30 -7.93
N ASP A 59 7.50 -5.13 -9.26
CA ASP A 59 8.54 -5.56 -10.21
C ASP A 59 8.63 -4.62 -11.42
N GLY A 60 9.67 -4.79 -12.23
CA GLY A 60 9.89 -3.96 -13.41
C GLY A 60 8.79 -4.06 -14.49
N ALA A 61 8.09 -5.19 -14.59
CA ALA A 61 6.95 -5.32 -15.51
C ALA A 61 5.78 -4.42 -15.10
N SER A 62 5.46 -4.40 -13.80
CA SER A 62 4.44 -3.52 -13.22
C SER A 62 4.83 -2.03 -13.35
N ILE A 63 6.13 -1.71 -13.23
CA ILE A 63 6.63 -0.35 -13.49
C ILE A 63 6.36 0.03 -14.96
N ASN A 64 6.75 -0.82 -15.91
CA ASN A 64 6.51 -0.56 -17.33
C ASN A 64 5.01 -0.41 -17.66
N ALA A 65 4.14 -1.20 -17.03
CA ALA A 65 2.69 -1.07 -17.20
C ALA A 65 2.19 0.31 -16.73
N ALA A 66 2.65 0.80 -15.58
CA ALA A 66 2.31 2.13 -15.08
C ALA A 66 2.82 3.26 -16.01
N LEU A 67 4.06 3.12 -16.53
CA LEU A 67 4.61 4.08 -17.50
C LEU A 67 3.82 4.06 -18.82
N ALA A 68 3.39 2.89 -19.29
CA ALA A 68 2.56 2.76 -20.50
C ALA A 68 1.17 3.42 -20.35
N LEU A 69 0.65 3.54 -19.12
CA LEU A 69 -0.56 4.30 -18.81
C LEU A 69 -0.35 5.83 -18.81
N GLY A 70 0.89 6.28 -18.99
CA GLY A 70 1.27 7.69 -19.00
C GLY A 70 1.77 8.22 -17.66
N ALA A 71 2.04 7.36 -16.67
CA ALA A 71 2.68 7.81 -15.44
C ALA A 71 4.11 8.32 -15.75
N ALA A 72 4.53 9.37 -15.06
CA ALA A 72 5.90 9.88 -15.13
C ALA A 72 6.88 9.08 -14.25
N GLY A 73 6.36 8.26 -13.33
CA GLY A 73 7.13 7.42 -12.44
C GLY A 73 6.23 6.59 -11.55
N VAL A 74 6.83 5.85 -10.61
CA VAL A 74 6.14 4.98 -9.67
C VAL A 74 6.57 5.27 -8.23
N GLN A 75 5.69 4.99 -7.29
CA GLN A 75 6.00 4.98 -5.86
C GLN A 75 5.65 3.60 -5.28
N MET A 76 6.66 2.94 -4.70
CA MET A 76 6.57 1.56 -4.24
C MET A 76 6.83 1.49 -2.73
N GLY A 77 5.83 1.07 -1.95
CA GLY A 77 5.96 0.89 -0.50
C GLY A 77 6.29 -0.56 -0.13
N THR A 78 5.31 -1.45 -0.34
CA THR A 78 5.38 -2.88 0.04
C THR A 78 6.65 -3.58 -0.43
N ALA A 79 7.12 -3.27 -1.65
CA ALA A 79 8.32 -3.88 -2.23
C ALA A 79 9.58 -3.68 -1.38
N PHE A 80 9.68 -2.57 -0.64
CA PHE A 80 10.84 -2.22 0.16
C PHE A 80 10.73 -2.64 1.64
N ILE A 81 9.61 -3.23 2.07
CA ILE A 81 9.40 -3.60 3.48
C ILE A 81 10.44 -4.63 3.95
N LEU A 82 10.78 -5.60 3.11
CA LEU A 82 11.73 -6.67 3.42
C LEU A 82 13.20 -6.27 3.26
N CYS A 83 13.49 -5.06 2.75
CA CYS A 83 14.86 -4.57 2.69
C CYS A 83 15.45 -4.44 4.11
N PRO A 84 16.72 -4.80 4.36
CA PRO A 84 17.34 -4.69 5.68
C PRO A 84 17.39 -3.24 6.21
N GLU A 85 17.35 -2.24 5.32
CA GLU A 85 17.31 -0.82 5.66
C GLU A 85 15.95 -0.36 6.20
N SER A 86 14.88 -1.15 6.01
CA SER A 86 13.54 -0.87 6.54
C SER A 86 13.47 -1.09 8.05
N SER A 87 12.74 -0.24 8.76
CA SER A 87 12.47 -0.38 10.20
C SER A 87 11.30 -1.34 10.51
N ALA A 88 10.86 -2.15 9.56
CA ALA A 88 9.82 -3.15 9.79
C ALA A 88 10.26 -4.17 10.84
N THR A 89 9.38 -4.46 11.80
CA THR A 89 9.67 -5.40 12.89
C THR A 89 9.87 -6.83 12.36
N PRO A 90 10.55 -7.72 13.11
CA PRO A 90 10.69 -9.11 12.74
C PRO A 90 9.35 -9.80 12.46
N GLU A 91 8.30 -9.47 13.22
CA GLU A 91 6.96 -10.04 13.05
C GLU A 91 6.28 -9.55 11.77
N HIS A 92 6.47 -8.27 11.41
CA HIS A 92 5.95 -7.75 10.14
C HIS A 92 6.64 -8.43 8.96
N ARG A 93 7.98 -8.56 9.03
CA ARG A 93 8.76 -9.27 8.00
C ARG A 93 8.32 -10.73 7.88
N ALA A 94 8.16 -11.44 9.00
CA ALA A 94 7.70 -12.82 9.04
C ALA A 94 6.28 -12.98 8.46
N ALA A 95 5.37 -12.05 8.78
CA ALA A 95 4.02 -12.07 8.24
C ALA A 95 4.01 -11.88 6.71
N LEU A 96 4.87 -10.99 6.19
CA LEU A 96 4.95 -10.66 4.77
C LEU A 96 5.57 -11.78 3.90
N ILE A 97 6.32 -12.72 4.48
CA ILE A 97 6.82 -13.92 3.79
C ILE A 97 5.94 -15.17 4.00
N SER A 98 4.88 -15.03 4.81
CA SER A 98 3.96 -16.13 5.12
C SER A 98 2.74 -16.14 4.20
N ALA A 99 1.89 -17.16 4.32
CA ALA A 99 0.59 -17.21 3.64
C ALA A 99 -0.30 -15.97 3.91
N ARG A 100 -0.08 -15.27 5.03
CA ARG A 100 -0.80 -14.03 5.37
C ARG A 100 -0.58 -12.91 4.33
N ALA A 101 0.51 -12.94 3.57
CA ALA A 101 0.78 -11.98 2.50
C ALA A 101 -0.33 -11.96 1.43
N HIS A 102 -1.04 -13.07 1.24
CA HIS A 102 -2.13 -13.18 0.26
C HIS A 102 -3.43 -12.52 0.72
N GLU A 103 -3.55 -12.17 1.99
CA GLU A 103 -4.76 -11.58 2.54
C GLU A 103 -4.48 -10.18 3.09
N THR A 104 -4.77 -9.16 2.27
CA THR A 104 -4.78 -7.76 2.72
C THR A 104 -6.18 -7.19 2.70
N ARG A 105 -6.51 -6.37 3.69
CA ARG A 105 -7.82 -5.72 3.82
C ARG A 105 -7.63 -4.25 4.15
N VAL A 106 -8.61 -3.42 3.78
CA VAL A 106 -8.72 -2.04 4.23
C VAL A 106 -9.59 -2.02 5.48
N THR A 107 -9.17 -1.30 6.52
CA THR A 107 -10.00 -1.03 7.70
C THR A 107 -9.68 0.34 8.28
N SER A 108 -10.68 1.00 8.86
CA SER A 108 -10.47 2.21 9.67
C SER A 108 -10.18 1.88 11.14
N TYR A 109 -10.45 0.65 11.58
CA TYR A 109 -10.39 0.28 13.00
C TYR A 109 -9.00 0.26 13.61
N VAL A 110 -7.95 0.18 12.79
CA VAL A 110 -6.58 0.26 13.28
C VAL A 110 -6.22 1.68 13.71
N SER A 111 -6.71 2.72 13.02
CA SER A 111 -6.17 4.07 13.17
C SER A 111 -7.18 5.21 13.20
N GLY A 112 -8.44 4.94 12.92
CA GLY A 112 -9.48 5.94 12.68
C GLY A 112 -9.58 6.36 11.21
N ARG A 113 -8.64 5.96 10.36
CA ARG A 113 -8.66 6.20 8.91
C ARG A 113 -8.47 4.91 8.10
N PRO A 114 -9.07 4.80 6.90
CA PRO A 114 -8.94 3.62 6.06
C PRO A 114 -7.47 3.33 5.75
N ALA A 115 -6.99 2.15 6.11
CA ALA A 115 -5.63 1.72 5.83
C ALA A 115 -5.57 0.23 5.47
N ARG A 116 -4.74 -0.11 4.47
CA ARG A 116 -4.54 -1.49 4.02
C ARG A 116 -3.37 -2.16 4.74
N GLY A 117 -3.61 -3.33 5.29
CA GLY A 117 -2.57 -4.18 5.87
C GLY A 117 -2.87 -5.66 5.77
N LEU A 118 -1.91 -6.47 6.19
CA LEU A 118 -2.05 -7.93 6.33
C LEU A 118 -3.16 -8.21 7.33
N ALA A 119 -4.17 -8.99 6.92
CA ALA A 119 -5.28 -9.31 7.79
C ALA A 119 -4.77 -10.01 9.06
N ASN A 120 -5.23 -9.50 10.21
CA ASN A 120 -5.01 -10.07 11.54
C ASN A 120 -6.35 -10.04 12.29
N ARG A 121 -6.32 -10.41 13.56
CA ARG A 121 -7.52 -10.45 14.41
C ARG A 121 -8.27 -9.12 14.43
N LEU A 122 -7.58 -7.99 14.54
CA LEU A 122 -8.21 -6.67 14.53
C LEU A 122 -8.97 -6.40 13.22
N TYR A 123 -8.43 -6.78 12.07
CA TYR A 123 -9.13 -6.65 10.79
C TYR A 123 -10.38 -7.53 10.73
N LEU A 124 -10.26 -8.79 11.13
CA LEU A 124 -11.34 -9.78 11.01
C LEU A 124 -12.47 -9.54 12.02
N GLU A 125 -12.14 -9.19 13.26
CA GLU A 125 -13.16 -8.90 14.28
C GLU A 125 -13.86 -7.57 14.03
N SER A 126 -13.21 -6.61 13.36
CA SER A 126 -13.83 -5.33 13.00
C SER A 126 -14.97 -5.42 12.00
N THR A 127 -15.18 -6.59 11.37
CA THR A 127 -16.32 -6.84 10.46
C THR A 127 -17.53 -7.45 11.19
N GLY A 128 -17.47 -7.60 12.52
CA GLY A 128 -18.57 -8.15 13.31
C GLY A 128 -19.84 -7.30 13.26
N GLN A 129 -20.98 -7.93 13.55
CA GLN A 129 -22.22 -7.20 13.79
C GLN A 129 -22.10 -6.41 15.10
N GLN A 130 -22.61 -5.18 15.15
CA GLN A 130 -22.63 -4.30 16.34
C GLN A 130 -21.28 -3.76 16.82
N ILE A 131 -20.25 -3.72 15.97
CA ILE A 131 -19.01 -3.00 16.30
C ILE A 131 -19.26 -1.47 16.22
N PRO A 132 -18.93 -0.68 17.26
CA PRO A 132 -19.08 0.77 17.23
C PRO A 132 -18.08 1.39 16.25
N VAL A 133 -18.43 2.53 15.65
CA VAL A 133 -17.52 3.30 14.80
C VAL A 133 -16.25 3.63 15.59
N PRO A 134 -15.04 3.42 15.03
CA PRO A 134 -13.79 3.73 15.74
C PRO A 134 -13.68 5.25 15.95
N ALA A 135 -12.92 5.64 16.98
CA ALA A 135 -12.57 7.04 17.17
C ALA A 135 -11.82 7.59 15.93
N GLU A 136 -11.98 8.88 15.65
CA GLU A 136 -11.32 9.53 14.52
C GLU A 136 -9.79 9.46 14.64
N TYR A 137 -9.11 9.55 13.50
CA TYR A 137 -7.65 9.59 13.48
C TYR A 137 -7.11 10.87 14.15
N PRO A 138 -6.05 10.79 14.96
CA PRO A 138 -5.24 9.60 15.26
C PRO A 138 -5.63 8.84 16.54
N LEU A 139 -6.74 9.17 17.22
CA LEU A 139 -7.09 8.63 18.54
C LEU A 139 -7.24 7.10 18.54
N ALA A 140 -7.93 6.53 17.54
CA ALA A 140 -8.03 5.08 17.42
C ALA A 140 -6.66 4.41 17.19
N TYR A 141 -5.69 5.13 16.61
CA TYR A 141 -4.34 4.60 16.43
C TYR A 141 -3.57 4.52 17.75
N ASP A 142 -3.74 5.51 18.63
CA ASP A 142 -3.11 5.50 19.95
C ASP A 142 -3.68 4.37 20.83
N VAL A 143 -5.00 4.17 20.79
CA VAL A 143 -5.66 3.04 21.47
C VAL A 143 -5.15 1.71 20.93
N THR A 144 -5.07 1.55 19.60
CA THR A 144 -4.60 0.31 18.98
C THR A 144 -3.12 0.03 19.30
N LYS A 145 -2.26 1.06 19.36
CA LYS A 145 -0.87 0.91 19.80
C LYS A 145 -0.78 0.45 21.26
N ALA A 146 -1.59 1.02 22.14
CA ALA A 146 -1.64 0.61 23.55
C ALA A 146 -2.11 -0.84 23.69
N LEU A 147 -3.14 -1.23 22.93
CA LEU A 147 -3.62 -2.61 22.86
C LEU A 147 -2.53 -3.56 22.36
N HIS A 148 -1.85 -3.21 21.27
CA HIS A 148 -0.77 -4.03 20.72
C HIS A 148 0.38 -4.18 21.73
N ALA A 149 0.80 -3.10 22.39
CA ALA A 149 1.82 -3.16 23.43
C ALA A 149 1.42 -4.10 24.58
N ALA A 150 0.17 -4.04 25.05
CA ALA A 150 -0.34 -4.94 26.07
C ALA A 150 -0.42 -6.41 25.59
N ALA A 151 -0.81 -6.64 24.33
CA ALA A 151 -0.90 -7.97 23.73
C ALA A 151 0.48 -8.64 23.59
N VAL A 152 1.51 -7.88 23.21
CA VAL A 152 2.89 -8.37 23.09
C VAL A 152 3.40 -8.89 24.44
N LEU A 153 3.08 -8.22 25.56
CA LEU A 153 3.43 -8.71 26.91
C LEU A 153 2.78 -10.06 27.27
N LYS A 154 1.79 -10.50 26.49
CA LYS A 154 1.12 -11.80 26.60
C LYS A 154 1.50 -12.77 25.47
N GLY A 155 2.48 -12.44 24.65
CA GLY A 155 2.90 -13.24 23.49
C GLY A 155 1.91 -13.24 22.32
N CYS A 156 0.99 -12.27 22.27
CA CYS A 156 0.03 -12.12 21.18
C CYS A 156 0.42 -10.96 20.26
N HIS A 157 0.55 -11.24 18.96
CA HIS A 157 0.96 -10.26 17.95
C HIS A 157 -0.18 -9.90 16.98
N ASP A 158 -1.40 -10.34 17.25
CA ASP A 158 -2.55 -10.27 16.32
C ASP A 158 -3.20 -8.89 16.20
N PHE A 159 -2.61 -7.86 16.82
CA PHE A 159 -3.09 -6.47 16.82
C PHE A 159 -2.08 -5.49 16.21
N ALA A 160 -0.98 -6.00 15.65
CA ALA A 160 0.05 -5.17 15.04
C ALA A 160 -0.44 -4.49 13.74
N ALA A 161 -0.07 -3.22 13.53
CA ALA A 161 -0.27 -2.52 12.27
C ALA A 161 0.75 -2.97 11.22
N GLN A 162 0.46 -4.08 10.53
CA GLN A 162 1.33 -4.69 9.50
C GLN A 162 0.88 -4.26 8.10
N TRP A 163 1.21 -3.02 7.72
CA TRP A 163 0.78 -2.43 6.45
C TRP A 163 1.42 -3.11 5.24
N ALA A 164 0.60 -3.51 4.27
CA ALA A 164 1.05 -4.12 3.04
C ALA A 164 -0.01 -3.94 1.94
N GLY A 165 0.45 -3.70 0.71
CA GLY A 165 -0.39 -3.61 -0.48
C GLY A 165 -0.78 -4.98 -1.02
N GLN A 166 -1.69 -5.04 -2.00
CA GLN A 166 -2.15 -6.29 -2.60
C GLN A 166 -1.05 -7.07 -3.34
N GLY A 167 0.05 -6.40 -3.73
CA GLY A 167 1.24 -7.04 -4.29
C GLY A 167 2.14 -7.75 -3.24
N ALA A 168 1.74 -7.79 -1.97
CA ALA A 168 2.52 -8.40 -0.87
C ALA A 168 3.10 -9.80 -1.16
N PRO A 169 2.40 -10.73 -1.84
CA PRO A 169 2.97 -12.04 -2.17
C PRO A 169 4.21 -12.00 -3.08
N LEU A 170 4.49 -10.87 -3.73
CA LEU A 170 5.65 -10.67 -4.61
C LEU A 170 6.83 -9.97 -3.91
N ALA A 171 6.76 -9.79 -2.59
CA ALA A 171 7.81 -9.13 -1.81
C ALA A 171 9.12 -9.94 -1.85
N ARG A 172 10.25 -9.23 -1.89
CA ARG A 172 11.59 -9.82 -1.99
C ARG A 172 12.49 -9.27 -0.90
N ALA A 173 13.22 -10.14 -0.21
CA ALA A 173 14.19 -9.74 0.81
C ALA A 173 15.56 -9.47 0.17
N LEU A 174 15.81 -8.23 -0.23
CA LEU A 174 17.06 -7.76 -0.83
C LEU A 174 17.49 -6.43 -0.18
N PRO A 175 18.80 -6.11 -0.08
CA PRO A 175 19.27 -4.75 0.17
C PRO A 175 18.58 -3.75 -0.76
N ALA A 176 18.17 -2.58 -0.28
CA ALA A 176 17.39 -1.61 -1.06
C ALA A 176 18.10 -1.20 -2.36
N ALA A 177 19.43 -1.03 -2.30
CA ALA A 177 20.23 -0.72 -3.48
C ALA A 177 20.24 -1.85 -4.52
N GLU A 178 20.20 -3.11 -4.08
CA GLU A 178 20.11 -4.28 -4.95
C GLU A 178 18.71 -4.39 -5.55
N LEU A 179 17.65 -4.19 -4.74
CA LEU A 179 16.28 -4.17 -5.22
C LEU A 179 16.08 -3.14 -6.34
N ILE A 180 16.62 -1.92 -6.20
CA ILE A 180 16.58 -0.90 -7.26
C ILE A 180 17.26 -1.39 -8.54
N LYS A 181 18.45 -2.00 -8.45
CA LYS A 181 19.15 -2.56 -9.62
C LYS A 181 18.31 -3.63 -10.29
N THR A 182 17.76 -4.56 -9.51
CA THR A 182 16.88 -5.63 -10.01
C THR A 182 15.65 -5.06 -10.73
N LEU A 183 14.98 -4.06 -10.14
CA LEU A 183 13.82 -3.42 -10.76
C LEU A 183 14.17 -2.78 -12.12
N VAL A 184 15.31 -2.10 -12.22
CA VAL A 184 15.77 -1.48 -13.47
C VAL A 184 16.11 -2.54 -14.52
N GLU A 185 16.71 -3.65 -14.12
CA GLU A 185 17.01 -4.78 -15.02
C GLU A 185 15.72 -5.46 -15.52
N GLU A 186 14.74 -5.67 -14.64
CA GLU A 186 13.42 -6.19 -14.98
C GLU A 186 12.69 -5.28 -15.96
N MET A 187 12.73 -3.95 -15.74
CA MET A 187 12.14 -2.97 -16.67
C MET A 187 12.75 -3.12 -18.07
N ARG A 188 14.08 -3.20 -18.17
CA ARG A 188 14.79 -3.35 -19.46
C ARG A 188 14.50 -4.68 -20.14
N SER A 189 14.27 -5.74 -19.36
CA SER A 189 14.04 -7.09 -19.88
C SER A 189 12.60 -7.25 -20.37
N ALA A 190 11.63 -6.75 -19.61
CA ALA A 190 10.21 -6.79 -19.98
C ALA A 190 9.93 -6.01 -21.28
N SER A 191 10.62 -4.89 -21.53
CA SER A 191 10.48 -4.13 -22.78
C SER A 191 10.96 -4.87 -24.03
N LYS A 192 11.85 -5.86 -23.89
CA LYS A 192 12.36 -6.66 -25.04
C LYS A 192 11.40 -7.78 -25.45
N SER A 193 10.57 -8.25 -24.53
CA SER A 193 9.59 -9.32 -24.78
C SER A 193 8.30 -8.83 -25.43
N THR A 194 8.09 -7.51 -25.57
CA THR A 194 6.86 -6.93 -26.16
C THR A 194 6.89 -6.82 -27.69
N THR A 195 7.87 -7.43 -28.37
CA THR A 195 7.86 -7.57 -29.83
C THR A 195 6.83 -8.63 -30.22
N PHE A 196 5.58 -8.23 -30.39
CA PHE A 196 4.59 -9.05 -31.08
C PHE A 196 4.87 -8.98 -32.59
N LEU A 197 4.95 -10.17 -33.21
CA LEU A 197 4.93 -10.39 -34.65
C LEU A 197 3.66 -9.80 -35.29
#